data_AF-A0A845YUM8-F1
#
_entry.id   AF-A0A845YUM8-F1
#
_cell.length_a   1.000
_cell.length_b   1.000
_cell.length_c   1.000
_cell.angle_alpha   90.00
_cell.angle_beta   90.00
_cell.angle_gamma   90.00
#
_symmetry.space_group_name_H-M   'P 1'
#
loop_
_entity.id
_entity.type
_entity.pdbx_description
1 polymer ?
#
loop_
_entity_poly.entity_id
_entity_poly.type
_entity_poly.pdbx_seq_one_letter_code
_entity_poly.pdbx_strand_id
1 'polypeptide(L)'
;MPKRKRTFPCGHKGYGRKCHRCEQQEMAKQRVDEEIAEKREKKLEWEASFDGDLIDLRGLPDYVVVKARAIISALNDNQSYREFGGKRLRHNRFIVSIPVTRNYRMICQDYGSFVIPQKVMSHEDYNVCKPK
;
A
#
# COMPACT_ATOMS: atom_id res chain seq x y z
N MET A 1 53.59 3.36 31.22
CA MET A 1 52.56 3.32 32.28
C MET A 1 51.18 3.15 31.65
N PRO A 2 50.33 2.22 32.12
CA PRO A 2 48.99 2.06 31.56
C PRO A 2 48.13 3.30 31.86
N LYS A 3 47.53 3.91 30.82
CA LYS A 3 46.57 5.02 31.00
C LYS A 3 45.42 4.52 31.88
N ARG A 4 45.08 5.28 32.94
CA ARG A 4 43.89 5.00 33.76
C ARG A 4 42.63 5.53 33.08
N LYS A 5 41.55 4.73 33.11
CA LYS A 5 40.22 5.17 32.69
C LYS A 5 39.68 6.17 33.71
N ARG A 6 39.03 7.23 33.23
CA ARG A 6 38.26 8.14 34.08
C ARG A 6 36.80 7.69 34.14
N THR A 7 36.13 7.98 35.24
CA THR A 7 34.68 7.78 35.39
C THR A 7 33.97 9.04 34.92
N PHE A 8 33.02 8.91 34.00
CA PHE A 8 32.17 10.01 33.52
C PHE A 8 31.04 10.30 34.53
N PRO A 9 30.40 11.49 34.48
CA PRO A 9 29.25 11.82 35.34
C PRO A 9 28.08 10.83 35.20
N CYS A 10 27.95 10.21 34.04
CA CYS A 10 26.97 9.15 33.76
C CYS A 10 27.35 7.77 34.35
N GLY A 11 28.42 7.66 35.15
CA GLY A 11 28.87 6.42 35.81
C GLY A 11 29.74 5.47 34.96
N HIS A 12 29.82 5.67 33.65
CA HIS A 12 30.64 4.83 32.76
C HIS A 12 32.15 5.15 32.85
N LYS A 13 33.03 4.20 32.50
CA LYS A 13 34.50 4.40 32.47
C LYS A 13 35.04 4.48 31.04
N GLY A 14 35.95 5.41 30.78
CA GLY A 14 36.62 5.50 29.46
C GLY A 14 37.81 6.46 29.43
N TYR A 15 38.39 6.64 28.24
CA TYR A 15 39.56 7.51 28.02
C TYR A 15 39.24 8.80 27.25
N GLY A 16 38.04 8.87 26.64
CA GLY A 16 37.63 9.98 25.77
C GLY A 16 37.06 11.18 26.53
N ARG A 17 36.87 12.30 25.81
CA ARG A 17 36.28 13.55 26.34
C ARG A 17 34.79 13.41 26.69
N LYS A 18 34.08 12.51 26.00
CA LYS A 18 32.63 12.22 26.15
C LYS A 18 32.38 10.73 26.36
N CYS A 19 31.23 10.39 26.94
CA CYS A 19 30.82 8.99 27.09
C CYS A 19 30.21 8.47 25.78
N HIS A 20 30.99 7.73 24.99
CA HIS A 20 30.51 7.12 23.73
C HIS A 20 29.34 6.14 23.94
N ARG A 21 29.20 5.55 25.14
CA ARG A 21 28.09 4.64 25.44
C ARG A 21 26.76 5.40 25.57
N CYS A 22 26.76 6.54 26.26
CA CYS A 22 25.58 7.40 26.34
C CYS A 22 25.23 7.98 24.96
N GLU A 23 26.23 8.46 24.22
CA GLU A 23 26.01 8.97 22.85
C GLU A 23 25.42 7.90 21.91
N GLN A 24 25.91 6.66 21.98
CA GLN A 24 25.32 5.55 21.22
C GLN A 24 23.88 5.24 21.65
N GLN A 25 23.57 5.33 22.95
CA GLN A 25 22.21 5.14 23.44
C GLN A 25 21.27 6.25 22.97
N GLU A 26 21.72 7.50 22.97
CA GLU A 26 20.96 8.65 22.45
C GLU A 26 20.72 8.52 20.95
N MET A 27 21.76 8.21 20.16
CA MET A 27 21.61 7.96 18.73
C MET A 27 20.67 6.79 18.43
N ALA A 28 20.73 5.70 19.23
CA ALA A 28 19.82 4.58 19.06
C ALA A 28 18.36 4.98 19.34
N LYS A 29 18.12 5.82 20.37
CA LYS A 29 16.78 6.36 20.66
C LYS A 29 16.28 7.25 19.54
N GLN A 30 17.13 8.16 19.04
CA GLN A 30 16.79 9.03 17.91
C GLN A 30 16.39 8.21 16.69
N ARG A 31 17.20 7.22 16.31
CA ARG A 31 16.88 6.33 15.16
C ARG A 31 15.55 5.60 15.30
N VAL A 32 15.22 5.13 16.51
CA VAL A 32 13.94 4.46 16.76
C VAL A 32 12.78 5.46 16.63
N ASP A 33 12.94 6.67 17.16
CA ASP A 33 11.92 7.73 17.03
C ASP A 33 11.73 8.15 15.56
N GLU A 34 12.83 8.34 14.83
CA GLU A 34 12.85 8.63 13.39
C GLU A 34 12.14 7.52 12.58
N GLU A 35 12.42 6.24 12.87
CA GLU A 35 11.77 5.12 12.18
C GLU A 35 10.26 5.06 12.47
N ILE A 36 9.84 5.36 13.70
CA ILE A 36 8.42 5.43 14.07
C ILE A 36 7.73 6.60 13.36
N ALA A 37 8.38 7.76 13.30
CA ALA A 37 7.88 8.93 12.59
C ALA A 37 7.70 8.65 11.10
N GLU A 38 8.72 8.06 10.46
CA GLU A 38 8.68 7.69 9.03
C GLU A 38 7.55 6.69 8.73
N LYS A 39 7.35 5.68 9.58
CA LYS A 39 6.25 4.70 9.44
C LYS A 39 4.88 5.35 9.56
N ARG A 40 4.74 6.35 10.44
CA ARG A 40 3.49 7.10 10.60
C ARG A 40 3.20 7.98 9.39
N GLU A 41 4.20 8.68 8.89
CA GLU A 41 4.09 9.52 7.70
C GLU A 41 3.67 8.68 6.49
N LYS A 42 4.39 7.58 6.22
CA LYS A 42 4.05 6.64 5.13
C LYS A 42 2.62 6.10 5.22
N LYS A 43 2.14 5.83 6.43
CA LYS A 43 0.76 5.38 6.65
C LYS A 43 -0.25 6.48 6.30
N LEU A 44 0.00 7.71 6.76
CA LEU A 44 -0.87 8.86 6.47
C LEU A 44 -0.89 9.17 4.96
N GLU A 45 0.27 9.15 4.30
CA GLU A 45 0.37 9.32 2.84
C GLU A 45 -0.39 8.21 2.10
N TRP A 46 -0.26 6.96 2.55
CA TRP A 46 -1.01 5.84 1.99
C TRP A 46 -2.53 6.03 2.15
N GLU A 47 -3.00 6.40 3.34
CA GLU A 47 -4.42 6.67 3.59
C GLU A 47 -4.94 7.86 2.78
N ALA A 48 -4.15 8.93 2.65
CA ALA A 48 -4.48 10.09 1.84
C ALA A 48 -4.56 9.76 0.34
N SER A 49 -3.73 8.81 -0.14
CA SER A 49 -3.74 8.42 -1.56
C SER A 49 -5.08 7.88 -2.05
N PHE A 50 -5.92 7.35 -1.16
CA PHE A 50 -7.25 6.83 -1.53
C PHE A 50 -8.27 7.90 -1.89
N ASP A 51 -8.07 9.15 -1.48
CA ASP A 51 -9.00 10.24 -1.81
C ASP A 51 -8.98 10.57 -3.31
N GLY A 52 -7.86 10.31 -3.99
CA GLY A 52 -7.71 10.51 -5.42
C GLY A 52 -8.12 9.32 -6.30
N ASP A 53 -8.51 8.18 -5.72
CA ASP A 53 -8.90 7.01 -6.51
C ASP A 53 -10.31 7.16 -7.10
N LEU A 54 -10.49 6.73 -8.36
CA LEU A 54 -11.78 6.78 -9.05
C LEU A 54 -12.84 5.83 -8.44
N ILE A 55 -12.40 4.83 -7.70
CA ILE A 55 -13.26 3.84 -7.03
C ILE A 55 -12.72 3.57 -5.63
N ASP A 56 -13.59 3.13 -4.72
CA ASP A 56 -13.16 2.75 -3.38
C ASP A 56 -12.26 1.50 -3.45
N LEU A 57 -11.01 1.66 -3.04
CA LEU A 57 -10.01 0.59 -2.93
C LEU A 57 -9.64 0.30 -1.47
N ARG A 58 -10.35 0.90 -0.52
CA ARG A 58 -10.10 0.73 0.91
C ARG A 58 -10.41 -0.71 1.34
N GLY A 59 -9.67 -1.19 2.34
CA GLY A 59 -9.82 -2.55 2.86
C GLY A 59 -9.28 -3.66 1.94
N LEU A 60 -8.78 -3.32 0.75
CA LEU A 60 -8.09 -4.27 -0.12
C LEU A 60 -6.61 -4.41 0.29
N PRO A 61 -5.98 -5.56 0.03
CA PRO A 61 -4.54 -5.71 0.21
C PRO A 61 -3.74 -4.75 -0.69
N ASP A 62 -2.62 -4.24 -0.20
CA ASP A 62 -1.75 -3.27 -0.91
C ASP A 62 -1.42 -3.69 -2.36
N TYR A 63 -0.99 -4.94 -2.55
CA TYR A 63 -0.68 -5.48 -3.88
C TYR A 63 -1.89 -5.54 -4.83
N VAL A 64 -3.12 -5.57 -4.31
CA VAL A 64 -4.36 -5.48 -5.09
C VAL A 64 -4.64 -4.03 -5.44
N VAL A 65 -4.47 -3.09 -4.50
CA VAL A 65 -4.65 -1.64 -4.72
C VAL A 65 -3.72 -1.16 -5.83
N VAL A 66 -2.42 -1.47 -5.74
CA VAL A 66 -1.43 -1.08 -6.74
C VAL A 66 -1.78 -1.60 -8.14
N LYS A 67 -2.18 -2.87 -8.25
CA LYS A 67 -2.61 -3.44 -9.53
C LYS A 67 -3.92 -2.85 -10.04
N ALA A 68 -4.87 -2.60 -9.15
CA ALA A 68 -6.14 -1.97 -9.52
C ALA A 68 -5.90 -0.57 -10.09
N ARG A 69 -5.07 0.25 -9.43
CA ARG A 69 -4.66 1.57 -9.92
C ARG A 69 -4.00 1.50 -11.30
N ALA A 70 -3.11 0.54 -11.52
CA ALA A 70 -2.47 0.34 -12.83
C ALA A 70 -3.49 0.02 -13.93
N ILE A 71 -4.46 -0.87 -13.66
CA ILE A 71 -5.55 -1.18 -14.61
C ILE A 71 -6.41 0.07 -14.86
N ILE A 72 -6.81 0.79 -13.80
CA ILE A 72 -7.62 2.01 -13.91
C ILE A 72 -6.92 3.05 -14.79
N SER A 73 -5.64 3.30 -14.55
CA SER A 73 -4.85 4.24 -15.34
C SER A 73 -4.79 3.83 -16.81
N ALA A 74 -4.61 2.54 -17.10
CA ALA A 74 -4.58 2.05 -18.47
C ALA A 74 -5.96 2.15 -19.16
N LEU A 75 -7.04 1.87 -18.45
CA LEU A 75 -8.40 2.05 -18.98
C LEU A 75 -8.68 3.53 -19.29
N ASN A 76 -8.17 4.45 -18.46
CA ASN A 76 -8.28 5.88 -18.70
C ASN A 76 -7.47 6.34 -19.93
N ASP A 77 -6.39 5.64 -20.26
CA ASP A 77 -5.59 5.81 -21.49
C ASP A 77 -6.25 5.16 -22.73
N ASN A 78 -7.52 4.73 -22.62
CA ASN A 78 -8.25 3.99 -23.67
C ASN A 78 -7.66 2.62 -24.01
N GLN A 79 -6.84 2.04 -23.12
CA GLN A 79 -6.34 0.69 -23.30
C GLN A 79 -7.49 -0.32 -23.17
N SER A 80 -7.47 -1.38 -24.01
CA SER A 80 -8.57 -2.34 -24.02
C SER A 80 -8.57 -3.20 -22.76
N TYR A 81 -9.72 -3.31 -22.09
CA TYR A 81 -9.91 -4.21 -20.94
C TYR A 81 -9.54 -5.68 -21.25
N ARG A 82 -9.51 -6.06 -22.53
CA ARG A 82 -9.13 -7.42 -22.98
C ARG A 82 -7.66 -7.72 -22.75
N GLU A 83 -6.78 -6.72 -22.77
CA GLU A 83 -5.34 -6.90 -22.52
C GLU A 83 -5.06 -7.29 -21.08
N PHE A 84 -5.94 -6.89 -20.16
CA PHE A 84 -5.93 -7.30 -18.76
C PHE A 84 -6.69 -8.61 -18.53
N GLY A 85 -7.02 -9.37 -19.58
CA GLY A 85 -7.81 -10.60 -19.48
C GLY A 85 -9.29 -10.37 -19.10
N GLY A 86 -9.77 -9.13 -19.25
CA GLY A 86 -11.14 -8.76 -18.97
C GLY A 86 -12.15 -9.36 -19.93
N LYS A 87 -13.32 -9.72 -19.41
CA LYS A 87 -14.41 -10.33 -20.19
C LYS A 87 -15.76 -9.77 -19.80
N ARG A 88 -16.64 -9.61 -20.79
CA ARG A 88 -18.05 -9.27 -20.56
C ARG A 88 -18.76 -10.44 -19.87
N LEU A 89 -19.61 -10.13 -18.90
CA LEU A 89 -20.40 -11.15 -18.20
C LEU A 89 -21.48 -11.71 -19.15
N ARG A 90 -21.77 -13.01 -19.03
CA ARG A 90 -22.77 -13.66 -19.89
C ARG A 90 -24.19 -13.17 -19.61
N HIS A 91 -24.54 -13.00 -18.34
CA HIS A 91 -25.88 -12.58 -17.90
C HIS A 91 -26.12 -11.07 -18.05
N ASN A 92 -25.06 -10.26 -18.06
CA ASN A 92 -25.14 -8.83 -18.32
C ASN A 92 -23.93 -8.38 -19.17
N ARG A 93 -24.20 -8.14 -20.45
CA ARG A 93 -23.16 -7.79 -21.43
C ARG A 93 -22.66 -6.35 -21.29
N PHE A 94 -23.35 -5.51 -20.53
CA PHE A 94 -22.92 -4.16 -20.17
C PHE A 94 -21.94 -4.15 -19.00
N ILE A 95 -21.65 -5.31 -18.40
CA ILE A 95 -20.69 -5.43 -17.31
C ILE A 95 -19.47 -6.20 -17.79
N VAL A 96 -18.29 -5.65 -17.53
CA VAL A 96 -16.99 -6.27 -17.76
C VAL A 96 -16.37 -6.65 -16.42
N SER A 97 -15.84 -7.87 -16.36
CA SER A 97 -15.08 -8.39 -15.23
C SER A 97 -13.62 -8.51 -15.64
N ILE A 98 -12.73 -7.77 -14.98
CA ILE A 98 -11.29 -7.80 -15.19
C ILE A 98 -10.60 -8.49 -14.01
N PRO A 99 -9.79 -9.53 -14.22
CA PRO A 99 -9.00 -10.11 -13.14
C PRO A 99 -7.92 -9.12 -12.68
N VAL A 100 -7.90 -8.76 -11.39
CA VAL A 100 -6.82 -7.97 -10.80
C VAL A 100 -5.72 -8.91 -10.30
N THR A 101 -6.13 -9.97 -9.63
CA THR A 101 -5.28 -11.06 -9.15
C THR A 101 -6.04 -12.39 -9.26
N ARG A 102 -5.50 -13.48 -8.68
CA ARG A 102 -6.18 -14.79 -8.68
C ARG A 102 -7.58 -14.71 -8.04
N ASN A 103 -7.69 -13.99 -6.92
CA ASN A 103 -8.90 -13.99 -6.07
C ASN A 103 -9.73 -12.70 -6.18
N TYR A 104 -9.22 -11.67 -6.86
CA TYR A 104 -9.88 -10.37 -6.96
C TYR A 104 -10.24 -10.03 -8.40
N ARG A 105 -11.44 -9.49 -8.58
CA ARG A 105 -11.93 -8.98 -9.87
C ARG A 105 -12.40 -7.55 -9.74
N MET A 106 -12.04 -6.75 -10.73
CA MET A 106 -12.59 -5.43 -10.94
C MET A 106 -13.84 -5.56 -11.82
N ILE A 107 -14.92 -4.93 -11.38
CA ILE A 107 -16.15 -4.80 -12.14
C ILE A 107 -16.14 -3.42 -12.80
N CYS A 108 -16.34 -3.41 -14.11
CA CYS A 108 -16.44 -2.20 -14.91
C CYS A 108 -17.76 -2.19 -15.67
N GLN A 109 -18.29 -0.99 -15.90
CA GLN A 109 -19.44 -0.76 -16.75
C GLN A 109 -18.96 -0.45 -18.18
N ASP A 110 -19.49 -1.18 -19.15
CA ASP A 110 -19.20 -1.03 -20.59
C ASP A 110 -20.22 -0.08 -21.22
N TYR A 111 -19.72 1.01 -21.81
CA TYR A 111 -20.50 1.99 -22.56
C TYR A 111 -20.23 1.88 -24.07
N GLY A 112 -19.76 0.72 -24.55
CA GLY A 112 -19.37 0.48 -25.93
C GLY A 112 -17.99 1.03 -26.27
N SER A 113 -17.80 2.35 -26.19
CA SER A 113 -16.55 3.02 -26.57
C SER A 113 -15.49 3.01 -25.46
N PHE A 114 -15.93 3.07 -24.22
CA PHE A 114 -15.06 3.07 -23.05
C PHE A 114 -15.67 2.22 -21.93
N VAL A 115 -14.83 1.88 -20.94
CA VAL A 115 -15.25 1.16 -19.75
C VAL A 115 -14.93 2.00 -18.52
N ILE A 116 -15.89 2.10 -17.60
CA ILE A 116 -15.70 2.82 -16.34
C ILE A 116 -15.54 1.80 -15.20
N PRO A 117 -14.43 1.81 -14.45
CA PRO A 117 -14.28 1.02 -13.23
C PRO A 117 -15.40 1.36 -12.23
N GLN A 118 -15.96 0.36 -11.56
CA GLN A 118 -17.01 0.55 -10.55
C GLN A 118 -16.56 0.11 -9.17
N LYS A 119 -15.97 -1.08 -9.06
CA LYS A 119 -15.47 -1.62 -7.79
C LYS A 119 -14.52 -2.80 -7.99
N VAL A 120 -13.71 -3.10 -6.98
CA VAL A 120 -12.90 -4.33 -6.88
C VAL A 120 -13.47 -5.21 -5.78
N MET A 121 -13.64 -6.49 -6.07
CA MET A 121 -14.24 -7.47 -5.15
C MET A 121 -13.50 -8.80 -5.20
N SER A 122 -13.53 -9.53 -4.08
CA SER A 122 -13.04 -10.91 -4.05
C SER A 122 -14.03 -11.85 -4.74
N HIS A 123 -13.59 -13.04 -5.13
CA HIS A 123 -14.48 -14.08 -5.67
C HIS A 123 -15.54 -14.51 -4.65
N GLU A 124 -15.24 -14.41 -3.35
CA GLU A 124 -16.14 -14.78 -2.27
C GLU A 124 -17.32 -13.81 -2.18
N ASP A 125 -17.06 -12.50 -2.23
CA ASP A 125 -18.10 -11.46 -2.25
C ASP A 125 -18.99 -11.56 -3.50
N TYR A 126 -18.39 -11.89 -4.64
CA TYR A 126 -19.11 -12.12 -5.90
C TYR A 126 -20.09 -13.31 -5.86
N ASN A 127 -19.82 -14.35 -5.05
CA ASN A 127 -20.70 -15.53 -4.99
C ASN A 127 -21.90 -15.36 -4.05
N VAL A 128 -21.85 -14.42 -3.10
CA VAL A 128 -22.98 -14.14 -2.20
C VAL A 128 -24.07 -13.34 -2.90
N CYS A 129 -23.73 -12.55 -3.92
CA CYS A 129 -24.66 -11.69 -4.67
C CYS A 129 -25.28 -12.38 -5.91
N LYS A 130 -25.41 -13.72 -5.91
CA LYS A 130 -26.28 -14.42 -6.86
C LYS A 130 -27.68 -14.51 -6.24
N PRO A 131 -28.73 -13.89 -6.82
CA PRO A 131 -30.08 -14.20 -6.40
C PRO A 131 -30.35 -15.70 -6.60
N LYS A 132 -30.95 -16.34 -5.59
CA LYS A 132 -31.49 -17.70 -5.69
C LYS A 132 -32.68 -17.73 -6.63
#